data_AF-W6L683-F1
#
_entry.id   AF-W6L683-F1
#
_cell.length_a   1.000
_cell.length_b   1.000
_cell.length_c   1.000
_cell.angle_alpha   90.00
_cell.angle_beta   90.00
_cell.angle_gamma   90.00
#
_symmetry.space_group_name_H-M   'P 1'
#
loop_
_entity.id
_entity.type
_entity.pdbx_description
1 polymer ?
#
loop_
_entity_poly.entity_id
_entity_poly.type
_entity_poly.pdbx_seq_one_letter_code
_entity_poly.pdbx_strand_id
1 'polypeptide(L)'
;MPIFISFSKLLHLSSLEANTTKANISYISLNLSAMDAYHYEEVLLSNMLVEDGKLIYPCPCGDLFELSLQDFAAGADVAQCPTCSLTIKVKFTHEEKAHLLHSEGTSVLIASSV
;
A
#
# COMPACT_ATOMS: atom_id res chain seq x y z
N MET A 1 68.74 -31.64 -7.06
CA MET A 1 69.28 -32.22 -5.82
C MET A 1 68.76 -31.40 -4.63
N PRO A 2 68.48 -32.03 -3.47
CA PRO A 2 67.25 -31.96 -2.65
C PRO A 2 67.11 -30.67 -1.81
N ILE A 3 65.91 -30.14 -1.55
CA ILE A 3 64.96 -30.43 -0.43
C ILE A 3 65.54 -30.04 0.94
N PHE A 4 64.78 -29.26 1.73
CA PHE A 4 64.48 -29.38 3.18
C PHE A 4 63.97 -28.01 3.69
N ILE A 5 62.68 -27.72 3.55
CA ILE A 5 61.61 -27.98 4.54
C ILE A 5 61.78 -27.12 5.81
N SER A 6 60.97 -26.07 5.93
CA SER A 6 60.46 -25.63 7.23
C SER A 6 58.96 -25.91 7.25
N PHE A 7 58.62 -27.01 7.92
CA PHE A 7 57.28 -27.40 8.32
C PHE A 7 57.03 -26.77 9.70
N SER A 8 55.96 -25.99 9.85
CA SER A 8 55.19 -25.69 11.07
C SER A 8 54.59 -24.29 10.90
N LYS A 9 53.30 -24.12 10.65
CA LYS A 9 52.25 -24.55 11.57
C LYS A 9 50.93 -24.70 10.81
N LEU A 10 50.34 -25.88 10.95
CA LEU A 10 48.96 -26.18 10.60
C LEU A 10 48.01 -25.16 11.27
N LEU A 11 47.15 -24.54 10.46
CA LEU A 11 45.71 -24.52 10.72
C LEU A 11 45.06 -24.99 9.41
N HIS A 12 44.91 -26.30 9.31
CA HIS A 12 43.62 -26.98 9.49
C HIS A 12 42.62 -26.59 8.40
N LEU A 13 42.53 -27.49 7.42
CA LEU A 13 41.46 -27.54 6.45
C LEU A 13 40.11 -27.54 7.17
N SER A 14 39.21 -26.72 6.66
CA SER A 14 37.84 -27.10 6.34
C SER A 14 37.35 -26.04 5.36
N SER A 15 37.54 -26.28 4.07
CA SER A 15 36.42 -26.65 3.20
C SER A 15 35.22 -25.73 3.41
N LEU A 16 35.14 -24.70 2.58
CA LEU A 16 33.96 -24.40 1.77
C LEU A 16 34.47 -23.53 0.62
N GLU A 17 34.79 -24.21 -0.48
CA GLU A 17 34.92 -23.59 -1.78
C GLU A 17 33.59 -22.93 -2.13
N ALA A 18 33.54 -21.60 -2.03
CA ALA A 18 32.51 -20.81 -2.71
C ALA A 18 33.11 -20.17 -3.98
N ASN A 19 33.68 -21.01 -4.84
CA ASN A 19 33.76 -20.67 -6.26
C ASN A 19 32.41 -21.01 -6.88
N THR A 20 31.51 -20.03 -6.90
CA THR A 20 30.44 -19.98 -7.89
C THR A 20 30.11 -18.52 -8.13
N THR A 21 30.79 -18.01 -9.15
CA THR A 21 30.26 -17.02 -10.07
C THR A 21 28.73 -16.89 -10.03
N LYS A 22 28.26 -15.68 -9.70
CA LYS A 22 27.16 -15.04 -10.41
C LYS A 22 25.82 -15.81 -10.37
N ALA A 23 25.33 -16.15 -9.19
CA ALA A 23 23.95 -16.60 -9.04
C ALA A 23 23.40 -16.31 -7.64
N ASN A 24 23.19 -15.04 -7.28
CA ASN A 24 22.18 -14.70 -6.26
C ASN A 24 21.62 -13.26 -6.30
N ILE A 25 21.72 -12.56 -7.43
CA ILE A 25 20.85 -11.40 -7.73
C ILE A 25 19.52 -11.92 -8.34
N SER A 26 18.97 -12.99 -7.77
CA SER A 26 17.71 -13.62 -8.26
C SER A 26 16.53 -13.38 -7.33
N TYR A 27 16.74 -12.88 -6.12
CA TYR A 27 15.65 -12.60 -5.16
C TYR A 27 15.16 -11.15 -5.23
N ILE A 28 15.93 -10.26 -5.88
CA ILE A 28 15.62 -8.82 -5.92
C ILE A 28 14.81 -8.47 -7.19
N SER A 29 14.54 -9.45 -8.06
CA SER A 29 13.68 -9.29 -9.24
C SER A 29 12.28 -9.87 -9.01
N LEU A 30 11.61 -9.48 -7.93
CA LEU A 30 10.17 -9.74 -7.77
C LEU A 30 9.39 -8.64 -8.50
N ASN A 31 8.99 -8.92 -9.73
CA ASN A 31 7.91 -8.26 -10.51
C ASN A 31 7.56 -6.80 -10.15
N LEU A 32 8.33 -5.85 -10.68
CA LEU A 32 7.95 -4.42 -10.73
C LEU A 32 7.00 -4.12 -11.90
N SER A 33 5.98 -4.95 -12.10
CA SER A 33 4.99 -4.85 -13.20
C SER A 33 3.54 -4.78 -12.71
N ALA A 34 3.32 -4.90 -11.40
CA ALA A 34 2.11 -4.49 -10.71
C ALA A 34 2.56 -3.77 -9.44
N MET A 35 2.79 -2.46 -9.54
CA MET A 35 3.11 -1.63 -8.38
C MET A 35 1.80 -1.44 -7.61
N ASP A 36 1.45 -2.45 -6.82
CA ASP A 36 0.30 -2.41 -5.92
C ASP A 36 0.47 -1.17 -5.04
N ALA A 37 -0.42 -0.19 -5.20
CA ALA A 37 -0.43 0.97 -4.33
C ALA A 37 -0.57 0.46 -2.89
N TYR A 38 0.37 0.88 -2.03
CA TYR A 38 0.38 0.47 -0.63
C TYR A 38 -0.69 1.28 0.12
N HIS A 39 -1.70 0.57 0.63
CA HIS A 39 -2.75 1.14 1.48
C HIS A 39 -2.59 0.56 2.88
N TYR A 40 -2.84 1.37 3.90
CA TYR A 40 -2.76 0.96 5.30
C TYR A 40 -3.74 -0.15 5.62
N GLU A 41 -5.00 0.01 5.20
CA GLU A 41 -6.04 -1.01 5.31
C GLU A 41 -7.11 -0.86 4.23
N GLU A 42 -7.94 -1.89 4.08
CA GLU A 42 -9.14 -1.86 3.26
C GLU A 42 -10.37 -1.75 4.16
N VAL A 43 -11.16 -0.70 3.96
CA VAL A 43 -12.35 -0.41 4.77
C VAL A 43 -13.58 -0.54 3.91
N LEU A 44 -14.61 -1.22 4.42
CA LEU A 44 -15.91 -1.28 3.74
C LEU A 44 -16.60 0.08 3.81
N LEU A 45 -17.23 0.48 2.71
CA LEU A 45 -18.00 1.73 2.63
C LEU A 45 -19.07 1.84 3.73
N SER A 46 -19.65 0.71 4.13
CA SER A 46 -20.62 0.62 5.25
C SER A 46 -20.06 1.03 6.61
N ASN A 47 -18.74 1.01 6.76
CA ASN A 47 -18.05 1.34 8.02
C ASN A 47 -17.55 2.79 8.04
N MET A 48 -17.69 3.51 6.92
CA MET A 48 -17.34 4.92 6.85
C MET A 48 -18.55 5.78 7.22
N LEU A 49 -18.28 6.96 7.77
CA LEU A 49 -19.28 7.97 8.07
C LEU A 49 -19.34 8.97 6.93
N VAL A 50 -20.53 9.47 6.62
CA VAL A 50 -20.70 10.56 5.66
C VAL A 50 -20.94 11.84 6.44
N GLU A 51 -20.04 12.81 6.34
CA GLU A 51 -20.21 14.14 6.92
C GLU A 51 -19.72 15.21 5.93
N ASP A 52 -20.45 16.33 5.83
CA ASP A 52 -20.11 17.47 4.96
C ASP A 52 -19.76 17.10 3.50
N GLY A 53 -20.44 16.08 2.97
CA GLY A 53 -20.20 15.59 1.61
C GLY A 53 -18.87 14.85 1.45
N LYS A 54 -18.30 14.32 2.54
CA LYS A 54 -17.08 13.52 2.57
C LYS A 54 -17.31 12.19 3.28
N LEU A 55 -16.59 11.16 2.86
CA LEU A 55 -16.44 9.89 3.56
C LEU A 55 -15.31 10.02 4.57
N ILE A 56 -15.62 9.71 5.82
CA ILE A 56 -14.76 9.90 6.99
C ILE A 56 -14.55 8.58 7.72
N TYR A 57 -13.32 8.30 8.12
CA TYR A 57 -12.98 7.12 8.93
C TYR A 57 -11.85 7.42 9.93
N PRO A 58 -11.89 6.90 11.18
CA PRO A 58 -10.90 7.21 12.20
C PRO A 58 -9.50 6.72 11.82
N CYS A 59 -8.52 7.62 11.88
CA CYS A 59 -7.12 7.29 11.67
C CYS A 59 -6.42 6.96 13.00
N PRO A 60 -5.56 5.93 13.06
CA PRO A 60 -4.80 5.60 14.27
C PRO A 60 -3.82 6.71 14.71
N CYS A 61 -3.58 7.75 13.90
CA CYS A 61 -2.78 8.91 14.29
C CYS A 61 -3.56 9.94 15.14
N GLY A 62 -4.89 9.81 15.24
CA GLY A 62 -5.76 10.74 15.97
C GLY A 62 -6.58 11.71 15.11
N ASP A 63 -6.36 11.71 13.79
CA ASP A 63 -7.17 12.46 12.82
C ASP A 63 -8.16 11.55 12.08
N LEU A 64 -8.75 12.04 11.00
CA LEU A 64 -9.71 11.33 10.18
C LEU A 64 -9.15 11.16 8.75
N PHE A 65 -9.34 9.98 8.18
CA PHE A 65 -9.24 9.81 6.74
C PHE A 65 -10.42 10.51 6.08
N GLU A 66 -10.16 11.27 5.03
CA GLU A 66 -11.20 11.95 4.25
C GLU A 66 -11.14 11.58 2.77
N LEU A 67 -12.32 11.45 2.16
CA LEU A 67 -12.51 11.31 0.72
C LEU A 67 -13.77 12.06 0.30
N SER A 68 -13.66 13.03 -0.60
CA SER A 68 -14.81 13.78 -1.10
C SER A 68 -15.81 12.86 -1.80
N LEU A 69 -17.12 13.03 -1.57
CA LEU A 69 -18.14 12.28 -2.30
C LEU A 69 -18.10 12.58 -3.81
N GLN A 70 -17.69 13.79 -4.20
CA GLN A 70 -17.49 14.15 -5.61
C GLN A 70 -16.39 13.30 -6.26
N ASP A 71 -15.25 13.14 -5.58
CA ASP A 71 -14.15 12.32 -6.06
C ASP A 71 -14.54 10.84 -6.05
N PHE A 72 -15.23 10.40 -4.99
CA PHE A 72 -15.79 9.06 -4.90
C PHE A 72 -16.78 8.74 -6.03
N ALA A 73 -17.63 9.70 -6.39
CA ALA A 73 -18.52 9.62 -7.54
C ALA A 73 -17.73 9.49 -8.84
N ALA A 74 -16.67 10.31 -9.01
CA ALA A 74 -15.78 10.28 -10.16
C ALA A 74 -14.93 9.00 -10.29
N GLY A 75 -14.89 8.18 -9.24
CA GLY A 75 -14.25 6.86 -9.26
C GLY A 75 -13.06 6.73 -8.32
N ALA A 76 -12.76 7.72 -7.48
CA ALA A 76 -11.76 7.58 -6.44
C ALA A 76 -12.24 6.59 -5.36
N ASP A 77 -11.36 5.71 -4.93
CA ASP A 77 -11.60 4.70 -3.91
C ASP A 77 -10.55 4.74 -2.79
N VAL A 78 -9.81 5.84 -2.69
CA VAL A 78 -8.72 5.99 -1.71
C VAL A 78 -8.99 7.21 -0.84
N ALA A 79 -9.12 7.00 0.46
CA ALA A 79 -9.23 8.09 1.43
C ALA A 79 -7.86 8.37 2.05
N GLN A 80 -7.55 9.66 2.25
CA GLN A 80 -6.25 10.11 2.74
C GLN A 80 -6.39 10.80 4.09
N CYS A 81 -5.41 10.56 4.97
CA CYS A 81 -5.30 11.33 6.21
C CYS A 81 -4.38 12.54 6.00
N PRO A 82 -4.82 13.77 6.32
CA PRO A 82 -4.03 14.99 6.12
C PRO A 82 -2.79 15.07 7.01
N THR A 83 -2.78 14.35 8.13
CA THR A 83 -1.72 14.45 9.14
C THR A 83 -0.60 13.43 8.95
N CYS A 84 -0.95 12.15 8.78
CA CYS A 84 0.03 11.07 8.76
C CYS A 84 0.36 10.57 7.34
N SER A 85 -0.24 11.17 6.30
CA SER A 85 -0.11 10.75 4.90
C SER A 85 -0.50 9.30 4.58
N LEU A 86 -1.05 8.58 5.57
CA LEU A 86 -1.62 7.25 5.35
C LEU A 86 -2.81 7.35 4.40
N THR A 87 -3.05 6.24 3.72
CA THR A 87 -4.19 6.06 2.82
C THR A 87 -4.88 4.75 3.13
N ILE A 88 -6.20 4.72 3.01
CA ILE A 88 -7.02 3.51 3.11
C ILE A 88 -7.78 3.32 1.81
N LYS A 89 -8.02 2.06 1.44
CA LYS A 89 -8.80 1.71 0.26
C LYS A 89 -10.24 1.43 0.65
N VAL A 90 -11.17 2.16 0.06
CA VAL A 90 -12.61 2.01 0.28
C VAL A 90 -13.11 0.87 -0.60
N LYS A 91 -13.65 -0.18 0.02
CA LYS A 91 -14.27 -1.32 -0.65
C LYS A 91 -15.78 -1.15 -0.67
N PHE A 92 -16.36 -1.21 -1.86
CA PHE A 92 -17.78 -1.03 -2.09
C PHE A 92 -18.26 -1.89 -3.25
N THR A 93 -19.55 -2.23 -3.21
CA THR A 93 -20.28 -2.79 -4.35
C THR A 93 -20.88 -1.67 -5.21
N HIS A 94 -21.24 -1.99 -6.45
CA HIS A 94 -21.95 -1.05 -7.32
C HIS A 94 -23.29 -0.59 -6.73
N GLU A 95 -23.97 -1.47 -6.02
CA GLU A 95 -25.26 -1.20 -5.38
C GLU A 95 -25.08 -0.21 -4.22
N GLU A 96 -24.15 -0.45 -3.31
CA GLU A 96 -23.88 0.45 -2.17
C GLU A 96 -23.44 1.84 -2.65
N LYS A 97 -22.53 1.89 -3.64
CA LYS A 97 -22.10 3.16 -4.23
C LYS A 97 -23.29 3.90 -4.84
N ALA A 98 -24.17 3.20 -5.56
CA ALA A 98 -25.37 3.83 -6.10
C ALA A 98 -26.26 4.38 -4.97
N HIS A 99 -26.53 3.61 -3.91
CA HIS A 99 -27.36 4.06 -2.81
C HIS A 99 -26.84 5.33 -2.13
N LEU A 100 -25.54 5.39 -1.83
CA LEU A 100 -24.94 6.61 -1.25
C LEU A 100 -25.00 7.81 -2.18
N LEU A 101 -24.75 7.61 -3.48
CA LEU A 101 -24.81 8.70 -4.45
C LEU A 101 -26.25 9.20 -4.68
N HIS A 102 -27.27 8.34 -4.53
CA HIS A 102 -28.66 8.79 -4.61
C HIS A 102 -29.11 9.52 -3.34
N SER A 103 -28.66 9.12 -2.15
CA SER A 103 -29.01 9.81 -0.90
C SER A 103 -28.38 11.20 -0.82
N GLU A 104 -27.09 11.31 -1.14
CA GLU A 104 -26.34 12.58 -1.01
C GLU A 104 -26.32 13.43 -2.29
N GLY A 105 -26.48 12.80 -3.47
CA GLY A 105 -26.50 13.49 -4.76
C GLY A 105 -27.73 14.37 -4.97
N THR A 106 -28.80 14.18 -4.18
CA THR A 106 -29.95 15.09 -4.17
C THR A 106 -29.54 16.50 -3.69
N SER A 107 -28.49 16.63 -2.88
CA SER A 107 -27.99 17.93 -2.41
C SER A 107 -26.98 18.60 -3.36
N VAL A 108 -26.31 17.85 -4.24
CA VAL A 108 -25.30 18.40 -5.17
C VAL A 108 -25.93 18.96 -6.45
N LEU A 109 -27.04 18.38 -6.93
CA LEU A 109 -27.75 18.88 -8.11
C LEU A 109 -28.51 20.19 -7.88
N ILE A 110 -28.69 20.62 -6.62
CA ILE A 110 -29.28 21.92 -6.27
C ILE A 110 -28.25 23.06 -6.25
N ALA A 111 -26.94 22.77 -6.29
CA ALA A 111 -25.89 23.79 -6.23
C ALA A 111 -25.51 24.39 -7.61
N SER A 112 -26.04 23.85 -8.71
CA SER A 112 -25.75 24.33 -10.09
C SER A 112 -26.93 25.06 -10.74
N SER A 113 -27.93 25.51 -9.97
CA SER A 113 -29.13 26.20 -10.49
C SER A 113 -29.48 27.50 -9.78
N VAL A 114 -28.50 28.22 -9.22
CA VAL A 114 -28.68 29.61 -8.75
C VAL A 114 -27.68 30.52 -9.45
#